data_AF-A0A6J2XJS8-F1
#
_entry.id   AF-A0A6J2XJS8-F1
#
_cell.length_a   1.000
_cell.length_b   1.000
_cell.length_c   1.000
_cell.angle_alpha   90.00
_cell.angle_beta   90.00
_cell.angle_gamma   90.00
#
_symmetry.space_group_name_H-M   'P 1'
#
loop_
_entity.id
_entity.type
_entity.pdbx_description
1 polymer ?
#
loop_
_entity_poly.entity_id
_entity_poly.type
_entity_poly.pdbx_seq_one_letter_code
_entity_poly.pdbx_strand_id
1 'polypeptide(L)'
;MKHFENNLNNHSANLLGLNSTGSSNETWEGNSITSIRIICVILLRVGFILVQVGSIPVENVYIIIFRNVIEIAVAIFSYGFLGYYLSFGRKTIHGIVNYDGFIGFENANLNLASIGFSACIIGTALTSSMLIARVRQLPLLTLTITLSAIYQPILICWIWSQYGWMKNYTLLEEKVSLKDHGGNLSIHVPTSIVGLLGAIFLGRRIMKVQDIDPFSLGKEFFNFNFKHVNM
;
A
#
# COMPACT_ATOMS: atom_id res chain seq x y z
N MET A 1 21.82 -6.35 27.24
CA MET A 1 21.22 -5.56 26.14
C MET A 1 21.47 -6.22 24.77
N LYS A 2 22.72 -6.44 24.35
CA LYS A 2 23.06 -7.15 23.09
C LYS A 2 22.42 -8.55 22.93
N HIS A 3 22.28 -9.30 24.02
CA HIS A 3 21.66 -10.64 24.01
C HIS A 3 20.13 -10.61 23.79
N PHE A 4 19.47 -9.53 24.22
CA PHE A 4 18.03 -9.29 24.01
C PHE A 4 17.76 -8.82 22.58
N GLU A 5 18.64 -7.97 22.06
CA GLU A 5 18.60 -7.46 20.69
C GLU A 5 18.82 -8.59 19.66
N ASN A 6 19.75 -9.51 19.95
CA ASN A 6 19.94 -10.72 19.14
C ASN A 6 18.71 -11.62 19.14
N ASN A 7 18.03 -11.79 20.28
CA ASN A 7 16.80 -12.59 20.33
C ASN A 7 15.65 -11.94 19.53
N LEU A 8 15.49 -10.63 19.61
CA LEU A 8 14.49 -9.91 18.81
C LEU A 8 14.81 -9.98 17.31
N ASN A 9 16.07 -9.84 16.94
CA ASN A 9 16.50 -9.93 15.54
C ASN A 9 16.32 -11.34 14.98
N ASN A 10 16.63 -12.38 15.77
CA ASN A 10 16.43 -13.77 15.39
C ASN A 10 14.94 -14.10 15.25
N HIS A 11 14.11 -13.60 16.16
CA HIS A 11 12.67 -13.81 16.08
C HIS A 11 12.04 -13.09 14.86
N SER A 12 12.54 -11.88 14.55
CA SER A 12 12.14 -11.10 13.38
C SER A 12 12.61 -11.74 12.06
N ALA A 13 13.83 -12.29 12.04
CA ALA A 13 14.39 -12.98 10.89
C ALA A 13 13.67 -14.29 10.58
N ASN A 14 13.20 -15.01 11.61
CA ASN A 14 12.36 -16.20 11.46
C ASN A 14 10.97 -15.87 10.92
N LEU A 15 10.39 -14.72 11.31
CA LEU A 15 9.13 -14.23 10.74
C LEU A 15 9.27 -13.74 9.29
N LEU A 16 10.47 -13.35 8.87
CA LEU A 16 10.79 -12.89 7.52
C LEU A 16 11.44 -13.98 6.64
N GLY A 17 11.63 -15.20 7.15
CA GLY A 17 12.21 -16.33 6.41
C GLY A 17 13.65 -16.11 5.93
N LEU A 18 14.45 -15.33 6.67
CA LEU A 18 15.82 -14.95 6.25
C LEU A 18 16.93 -15.88 6.75
N ASN A 19 16.60 -16.89 7.57
CA ASN A 19 17.53 -17.89 8.12
C ASN A 19 17.02 -19.32 7.89
N SER A 20 16.97 -19.77 6.63
CA SER A 20 16.60 -21.16 6.33
C SER A 20 17.79 -21.96 5.80
N THR A 21 18.49 -22.64 6.71
CA THR A 21 19.15 -23.90 6.37
C THR A 21 18.06 -24.91 6.05
N GLY A 22 18.07 -25.43 4.81
CA GLY A 22 17.03 -26.29 4.25
C GLY A 22 16.50 -27.34 5.22
N SER A 23 15.27 -27.15 5.67
CA SER A 23 14.49 -28.11 6.45
C SER A 23 13.08 -28.14 5.86
N SER A 24 12.61 -29.34 5.54
CA SER A 24 11.37 -29.67 4.84
C SER A 24 10.06 -29.27 5.56
N ASN A 25 10.14 -28.46 6.62
CA ASN A 25 8.99 -27.99 7.41
C ASN A 25 8.51 -26.57 7.00
N GLU A 26 9.24 -25.85 6.16
CA GLU A 26 8.92 -24.44 5.82
C GLU A 26 7.80 -24.25 4.80
N THR A 27 7.37 -25.31 4.11
CA THR A 27 6.37 -25.18 3.02
C THR A 27 4.94 -24.99 3.54
N TRP A 28 4.59 -25.54 4.71
CA TRP A 28 3.22 -25.47 5.24
C TRP A 28 2.97 -24.22 6.09
N GLU A 29 3.95 -23.77 6.89
CA GLU A 29 3.84 -22.54 7.69
C GLU A 29 3.94 -21.27 6.82
N GLY A 30 4.86 -21.25 5.85
CA GLY A 30 5.03 -20.11 4.93
C GLY A 30 3.79 -19.84 4.07
N ASN A 31 3.06 -20.88 3.67
CA ASN A 31 1.82 -20.78 2.92
C ASN A 31 0.66 -20.23 3.77
N SER A 32 0.61 -20.62 5.05
CA SER A 32 -0.45 -20.19 5.97
C SER A 32 -0.34 -18.70 6.32
N ILE A 33 0.87 -18.23 6.66
CA ILE A 33 1.12 -16.81 6.98
C ILE A 33 0.88 -15.93 5.74
N THR A 34 1.30 -16.40 4.57
CA THR A 34 1.07 -15.69 3.30
C THR A 34 -0.42 -15.52 3.00
N SER A 35 -1.21 -16.57 3.20
CA SER A 35 -2.66 -16.53 2.99
C SER A 35 -3.35 -15.58 3.96
N ILE A 36 -3.00 -15.64 5.26
CA ILE A 36 -3.55 -14.74 6.28
C ILE A 36 -3.22 -13.28 5.95
N ARG A 37 -1.97 -12.98 5.56
CA ARG A 37 -1.55 -11.63 5.16
C ARG A 37 -2.40 -11.09 4.01
N ILE A 38 -2.60 -11.88 2.96
CA ILE A 38 -3.41 -11.46 1.80
C ILE A 38 -4.85 -11.17 2.24
N ILE A 39 -5.45 -12.04 3.05
CA ILE A 39 -6.82 -11.85 3.57
C ILE A 39 -6.91 -10.55 4.39
N CYS A 40 -5.97 -10.31 5.31
CA CYS A 40 -5.95 -9.08 6.12
C CYS A 40 -5.83 -7.83 5.25
N VAL A 41 -5.01 -7.85 4.20
CA VAL A 41 -4.88 -6.69 3.29
C VAL A 41 -6.12 -6.48 2.42
N ILE A 42 -6.79 -7.55 1.99
CA ILE A 42 -8.07 -7.42 1.29
C ILE A 42 -9.12 -6.80 2.22
N LEU A 43 -9.21 -7.24 3.49
CA LEU A 43 -10.10 -6.65 4.49
C LEU A 43 -9.78 -5.17 4.73
N LEU A 44 -8.49 -4.82 4.83
CA LEU A 44 -8.05 -3.43 4.94
C LEU A 44 -8.48 -2.61 3.71
N ARG A 45 -8.34 -3.15 2.49
CA ARG A 45 -8.76 -2.50 1.25
C ARG A 45 -10.27 -2.27 1.24
N VAL A 46 -11.05 -3.25 1.67
CA VAL A 46 -12.51 -3.11 1.84
C VAL A 46 -12.82 -2.01 2.86
N GLY A 47 -12.10 -1.94 3.98
CA GLY A 47 -12.22 -0.86 4.96
C GLY A 47 -12.01 0.53 4.35
N PHE A 48 -10.97 0.72 3.53
CA PHE A 48 -10.77 1.97 2.81
C PHE A 48 -11.90 2.30 1.84
N ILE A 49 -12.45 1.30 1.14
CA ILE A 49 -13.61 1.50 0.25
C ILE A 49 -14.83 1.96 1.07
N LEU A 50 -15.07 1.41 2.26
CA LEU A 50 -16.15 1.84 3.14
C LEU A 50 -15.99 3.28 3.60
N VAL A 51 -14.76 3.68 3.99
CA VAL A 51 -14.45 5.08 4.33
C VAL A 51 -14.70 6.00 3.14
N GLN A 52 -14.32 5.56 1.94
CA GLN A 52 -14.54 6.32 0.71
C GLN A 52 -16.02 6.51 0.42
N VAL A 53 -16.80 5.42 0.43
CA VAL A 53 -18.25 5.43 0.21
C VAL A 53 -18.98 6.27 1.26
N GLY A 54 -18.58 6.18 2.53
CA GLY A 54 -19.15 7.01 3.61
C GLY A 54 -18.78 8.48 3.55
N SER A 55 -17.81 8.88 2.70
CA SER A 55 -17.34 10.26 2.56
C SER A 55 -17.99 11.02 1.40
N ILE A 56 -18.97 10.41 0.71
CA ILE A 56 -19.61 10.98 -0.48
C ILE A 56 -21.13 10.81 -0.46
N PRO A 57 -21.87 11.61 -1.24
CA PRO A 57 -23.31 11.45 -1.43
C PRO A 57 -23.70 10.09 -1.98
N VAL A 58 -24.89 9.62 -1.59
CA VAL A 58 -25.43 8.30 -1.94
C VAL A 58 -25.58 8.11 -3.46
N GLU A 59 -25.81 9.18 -4.21
CA GLU A 59 -25.99 9.17 -5.66
C GLU A 59 -24.70 8.84 -6.40
N ASN A 60 -23.53 8.96 -5.75
CA ASN A 60 -22.23 8.73 -6.39
C ASN A 60 -21.56 7.43 -5.93
N VAL A 61 -22.18 6.67 -5.04
CA VAL A 61 -21.59 5.47 -4.41
C VAL A 61 -21.21 4.41 -5.43
N TYR A 62 -22.08 4.14 -6.41
CA TYR A 62 -21.82 3.13 -7.44
C TYR A 62 -20.57 3.46 -8.27
N ILE A 63 -20.32 4.74 -8.55
CA ILE A 63 -19.14 5.20 -9.28
C ILE A 63 -17.91 4.83 -8.46
N ILE A 64 -17.90 5.10 -7.16
CA ILE A 64 -16.72 4.88 -6.31
C ILE A 64 -16.41 3.39 -6.16
N ILE A 65 -17.43 2.57 -5.97
CA ILE A 65 -17.27 1.11 -5.91
C ILE A 65 -16.68 0.60 -7.23
N PHE A 66 -17.26 1.01 -8.37
CA PHE A 66 -16.77 0.60 -9.69
C PHE A 66 -15.31 1.00 -9.93
N ARG A 67 -14.94 2.23 -9.56
CA ARG A 67 -13.56 2.72 -9.70
C ARG A 67 -12.58 1.88 -8.87
N ASN A 68 -12.94 1.55 -7.63
CA ASN A 68 -12.11 0.73 -6.75
C ASN A 68 -11.95 -0.71 -7.25
N VAL A 69 -12.98 -1.31 -7.85
CA VAL A 69 -12.87 -2.65 -8.45
C VAL A 69 -11.85 -2.67 -9.58
N ILE A 70 -11.92 -1.69 -10.50
CA ILE A 70 -10.95 -1.58 -11.59
C ILE A 70 -9.55 -1.30 -11.02
N GLU A 71 -9.44 -0.42 -10.03
CA GLU A 71 -8.17 -0.08 -9.40
C GLU A 71 -7.47 -1.31 -8.81
N ILE A 72 -8.21 -2.15 -8.10
CA ILE A 72 -7.68 -3.39 -7.53
C ILE A 72 -7.21 -4.34 -8.63
N ALA A 73 -8.02 -4.55 -9.67
CA ALA A 73 -7.65 -5.43 -10.79
C ALA A 73 -6.37 -4.96 -11.50
N VAL A 74 -6.27 -3.65 -11.75
CA VAL A 74 -5.11 -3.04 -12.39
C VAL A 74 -3.88 -3.11 -11.49
N ALA A 75 -4.02 -2.90 -10.18
CA ALA A 75 -2.92 -3.02 -9.23
C ALA A 75 -2.38 -4.45 -9.16
N ILE A 76 -3.26 -5.46 -9.13
CA ILE A 76 -2.88 -6.89 -9.16
C ILE A 76 -2.07 -7.18 -10.43
N PHE A 77 -2.59 -6.79 -11.59
CA PHE A 77 -1.94 -7.08 -12.88
C PHE A 77 -0.59 -6.35 -13.02
N SER A 78 -0.56 -5.06 -12.69
CA SER A 78 0.63 -4.20 -12.81
C SER A 78 1.77 -4.66 -11.89
N TYR A 79 1.45 -5.03 -10.64
CA TYR A 79 2.43 -5.58 -9.72
C TYR A 79 2.92 -6.95 -10.17
N GLY A 80 2.02 -7.85 -10.60
CA GLY A 80 2.38 -9.19 -11.07
C GLY A 80 3.27 -9.16 -12.31
N PHE A 81 3.00 -8.26 -13.26
CA PHE A 81 3.72 -8.19 -14.52
C PHE A 81 5.11 -7.53 -14.40
N LEU A 82 5.21 -6.42 -13.64
CA LEU A 82 6.45 -5.64 -13.56
C LEU A 82 6.91 -5.39 -12.12
N GLY A 83 5.99 -5.08 -11.22
CA GLY A 83 6.33 -4.64 -9.87
C GLY A 83 7.08 -5.68 -9.03
N TYR A 84 6.79 -6.97 -9.20
CA TYR A 84 7.51 -8.04 -8.52
C TYR A 84 9.01 -8.04 -8.86
N TYR A 85 9.35 -7.96 -10.15
CA TYR A 85 10.73 -7.97 -10.63
C TYR A 85 11.51 -6.74 -10.17
N LEU A 86 10.85 -5.57 -10.13
CA LEU A 86 11.46 -4.34 -9.62
C LEU A 86 11.70 -4.35 -8.11
N SER A 87 10.82 -5.04 -7.36
CA SER A 87 10.93 -5.14 -5.90
C SER A 87 11.99 -6.14 -5.47
N PHE A 88 11.88 -7.39 -5.97
CA PHE A 88 12.60 -8.56 -5.46
C PHE A 88 13.35 -9.33 -6.57
N GLY A 89 13.64 -8.68 -7.69
CA GLY A 89 14.48 -9.28 -8.74
C GLY A 89 15.84 -9.73 -8.21
N ARG A 90 16.38 -10.78 -8.82
CA ARG A 90 17.65 -11.41 -8.40
C ARG A 90 18.89 -10.59 -8.74
N LYS A 91 18.77 -9.64 -9.66
CA LYS A 91 19.86 -8.72 -10.05
C LYS A 91 19.49 -7.31 -9.63
N THR A 92 20.49 -6.49 -9.37
CA THR A 92 20.32 -5.12 -8.91
C THR A 92 21.25 -4.17 -9.66
N ILE A 93 20.77 -2.95 -9.90
CA ILE A 93 21.57 -1.84 -10.40
C ILE A 93 21.88 -0.94 -9.20
N HIS A 94 23.08 -1.10 -8.63
CA HIS A 94 23.57 -0.30 -7.49
C HIS A 94 22.64 -0.26 -6.27
N GLY A 95 21.76 -1.25 -6.09
CA GLY A 95 20.79 -1.28 -5.00
C GLY A 95 19.61 -0.31 -5.14
N ILE A 96 19.50 0.37 -6.28
CA ILE A 96 18.45 1.36 -6.58
C ILE A 96 17.26 0.67 -7.26
N VAL A 97 17.52 -0.24 -8.20
CA VAL A 97 16.47 -0.94 -8.94
C VAL A 97 16.86 -2.40 -9.10
N ASN A 98 15.95 -3.30 -8.71
CA ASN A 98 16.11 -4.71 -9.00
C ASN A 98 15.51 -5.04 -10.37
N TYR A 99 16.04 -6.07 -11.00
CA TYR A 99 15.54 -6.58 -12.25
C TYR A 99 15.82 -8.08 -12.34
N ASP A 100 15.07 -8.72 -13.22
CA ASP A 100 15.28 -10.12 -13.57
C ASP A 100 14.91 -10.31 -15.04
N GLY A 101 15.28 -11.45 -15.62
CA GLY A 101 14.65 -11.88 -16.87
C GLY A 101 13.14 -12.07 -16.64
N PHE A 102 12.33 -11.91 -17.68
CA PHE A 102 10.91 -12.24 -17.70
C PHE A 102 10.72 -13.77 -17.59
N ILE A 103 11.17 -14.33 -16.47
CA ILE A 103 11.09 -15.74 -16.14
C ILE A 103 9.78 -15.85 -15.39
N GLY A 104 8.84 -16.61 -15.93
CA GLY A 104 7.48 -16.73 -15.42
C GLY A 104 7.42 -17.07 -13.92
N PHE A 105 6.20 -17.06 -13.38
CA PHE A 105 5.91 -17.22 -11.95
C PHE A 105 6.48 -18.49 -11.29
N GLU A 106 6.99 -19.44 -12.07
CA GLU A 106 7.52 -20.74 -11.62
C GLU A 106 8.72 -20.64 -10.66
N ASN A 107 9.52 -19.56 -10.76
CA ASN A 107 10.67 -19.33 -9.88
C ASN A 107 10.45 -18.17 -8.88
N ALA A 108 9.23 -17.65 -8.78
CA ALA A 108 8.93 -16.53 -7.90
C ALA A 108 8.75 -16.99 -6.45
N ASN A 109 9.45 -16.34 -5.51
CA ASN A 109 9.20 -16.55 -4.09
C ASN A 109 7.85 -15.91 -3.70
N LEU A 110 6.83 -16.75 -3.49
CA LEU A 110 5.46 -16.35 -3.18
C LEU A 110 5.34 -15.55 -1.88
N ASN A 111 6.18 -15.85 -0.88
CA ASN A 111 6.19 -15.10 0.39
C ASN A 111 6.61 -13.64 0.14
N LEU A 112 7.72 -13.42 -0.57
CA LEU A 112 8.16 -12.07 -0.96
C LEU A 112 7.16 -11.39 -1.90
N ALA A 113 6.62 -12.14 -2.88
CA ALA A 113 5.64 -11.63 -3.81
C ALA A 113 4.42 -11.08 -3.06
N SER A 114 3.92 -11.80 -2.06
CA SER A 114 2.78 -11.37 -1.26
C SER A 114 3.08 -10.15 -0.37
N ILE A 115 4.32 -9.95 0.10
CA ILE A 115 4.71 -8.73 0.83
C ILE A 115 4.60 -7.51 -0.07
N GLY A 116 5.20 -7.56 -1.27
CA GLY A 116 5.12 -6.42 -2.19
C GLY A 116 3.72 -6.22 -2.77
N PHE A 117 2.96 -7.30 -2.96
CA PHE A 117 1.55 -7.24 -3.33
C PHE A 117 0.74 -6.50 -2.27
N SER A 118 0.90 -6.90 -1.01
CA SER A 118 0.28 -6.23 0.14
C SER A 118 0.60 -4.74 0.17
N ALA A 119 1.88 -4.39 -0.02
CA ALA A 119 2.32 -3.00 -0.05
C ALA A 119 1.66 -2.18 -1.17
N CYS A 120 1.54 -2.74 -2.38
CA CYS A 120 0.88 -2.07 -3.50
C CYS A 120 -0.62 -1.87 -3.28
N ILE A 121 -1.32 -2.87 -2.72
CA ILE A 121 -2.75 -2.77 -2.43
C ILE A 121 -3.01 -1.73 -1.33
N ILE A 122 -2.16 -1.69 -0.29
CA ILE A 122 -2.23 -0.68 0.78
C ILE A 122 -1.96 0.71 0.19
N GLY A 123 -0.86 0.89 -0.54
CA GLY A 123 -0.47 2.18 -1.08
C GLY A 123 -1.48 2.79 -2.06
N THR A 124 -2.05 1.95 -2.94
CA THR A 124 -3.15 2.38 -3.81
C THR A 124 -4.40 2.76 -3.01
N ALA A 125 -4.70 2.05 -1.91
CA ALA A 125 -5.88 2.34 -1.08
C ALA A 125 -5.77 3.69 -0.37
N LEU A 126 -4.58 3.99 0.19
CA LEU A 126 -4.32 5.29 0.80
C LEU A 126 -4.45 6.42 -0.22
N THR A 127 -3.79 6.25 -1.38
CA THR A 127 -3.75 7.28 -2.42
C THR A 127 -5.15 7.57 -2.98
N SER A 128 -5.93 6.53 -3.30
CA SER A 128 -7.29 6.71 -3.83
C SER A 128 -8.25 7.30 -2.80
N SER A 129 -8.08 6.97 -1.52
CA SER A 129 -8.90 7.54 -0.44
C SER A 129 -8.67 9.04 -0.26
N MET A 130 -7.44 9.51 -0.42
CA MET A 130 -7.14 10.95 -0.37
C MET A 130 -7.70 11.70 -1.58
N LEU A 131 -7.69 11.08 -2.76
CA LEU A 131 -8.08 11.69 -4.04
C LEU A 131 -9.56 11.46 -4.43
N ILE A 132 -10.32 10.81 -3.56
CA ILE A 132 -11.72 10.45 -3.81
C ILE A 132 -12.57 11.65 -4.23
N ALA A 133 -13.49 11.38 -5.17
CA ALA A 133 -14.52 12.28 -5.70
C ALA A 133 -14.00 13.51 -6.48
N ARG A 134 -12.68 13.62 -6.73
CA ARG A 134 -12.08 14.77 -7.44
C ARG A 134 -11.38 14.38 -8.75
N VAL A 135 -10.93 13.13 -8.88
CA VAL A 135 -10.18 12.65 -10.06
C VAL A 135 -11.12 11.99 -11.07
N ARG A 136 -10.85 12.16 -12.36
CA ARG A 136 -11.47 11.35 -13.43
C ARG A 136 -10.91 9.92 -13.39
N GLN A 137 -11.63 8.94 -13.93
CA GLN A 137 -11.17 7.55 -13.85
C GLN A 137 -9.85 7.30 -14.58
N LEU A 138 -9.63 7.92 -15.74
CA LEU A 138 -8.43 7.66 -16.54
C LEU A 138 -7.11 8.11 -15.85
N PRO A 139 -6.99 9.33 -15.31
CA PRO A 139 -5.81 9.71 -14.52
C PRO A 139 -5.60 8.85 -13.27
N LEU A 140 -6.69 8.42 -12.62
CA LEU A 140 -6.59 7.53 -11.47
C LEU A 140 -6.01 6.18 -11.87
N LEU A 141 -6.43 5.62 -13.01
CA LEU A 141 -5.87 4.37 -13.54
C LEU A 141 -4.38 4.50 -13.87
N THR A 142 -3.97 5.58 -14.54
CA THR A 142 -2.55 5.81 -14.83
C THR A 142 -1.72 5.97 -13.55
N LEU A 143 -2.28 6.60 -12.52
CA LEU A 143 -1.66 6.72 -11.22
C LEU A 143 -1.50 5.35 -10.55
N THR A 144 -2.54 4.51 -10.56
CA THR A 144 -2.50 3.16 -10.00
C THR A 144 -1.49 2.27 -10.71
N ILE A 145 -1.42 2.31 -12.05
CA ILE A 145 -0.41 1.56 -12.83
C ILE A 145 0.99 2.03 -12.41
N THR A 146 1.23 3.34 -12.42
CA THR A 146 2.55 3.91 -12.06
C THR A 146 2.93 3.57 -10.62
N LEU A 147 1.98 3.62 -9.70
CA LEU A 147 2.20 3.34 -8.28
C LEU A 147 2.54 1.87 -8.06
N SER A 148 1.75 0.95 -8.61
CA SER A 148 1.88 -0.50 -8.39
C SER A 148 2.97 -1.17 -9.24
N ALA A 149 3.25 -0.66 -10.44
CA ALA A 149 4.27 -1.21 -11.32
C ALA A 149 5.66 -0.65 -11.01
N ILE A 150 5.79 0.62 -10.61
CA ILE A 150 7.08 1.32 -10.57
C ILE A 150 7.38 1.90 -9.19
N TYR A 151 6.59 2.89 -8.75
CA TYR A 151 6.93 3.70 -7.58
C TYR A 151 7.02 2.88 -6.28
N GLN A 152 5.97 2.12 -5.96
CA GLN A 152 5.94 1.30 -4.75
C GLN A 152 6.98 0.17 -4.79
N PRO A 153 7.16 -0.57 -5.91
CA PRO A 153 8.25 -1.53 -6.06
C PRO A 153 9.66 -0.99 -5.84
N ILE A 154 9.97 0.21 -6.35
CA ILE A 154 11.30 0.82 -6.17
C ILE A 154 11.56 1.13 -4.70
N LEU A 155 10.56 1.65 -3.97
CA LEU A 155 10.70 1.91 -2.54
C LEU A 155 10.92 0.63 -1.73
N ILE A 156 10.25 -0.46 -2.13
CA ILE A 156 10.46 -1.79 -1.56
C ILE A 156 11.87 -2.30 -1.86
N CYS A 157 12.37 -2.07 -3.09
CA CYS A 157 13.75 -2.40 -3.45
C CYS A 157 14.74 -1.70 -2.52
N TRP A 158 14.56 -0.43 -2.22
CA TRP A 158 15.51 0.34 -1.41
C TRP A 158 15.60 -0.15 0.04
N ILE A 159 14.45 -0.45 0.66
CA ILE A 159 14.36 -0.69 2.11
C ILE A 159 14.28 -2.19 2.43
N TRP A 160 13.50 -2.97 1.67
CA TRP A 160 13.17 -4.35 2.02
C TRP A 160 13.94 -5.40 1.23
N SER A 161 14.36 -5.10 0.00
CA SER A 161 15.18 -6.04 -0.77
C SER A 161 16.54 -6.28 -0.12
N GLN A 162 17.05 -7.51 -0.23
CA GLN A 162 18.40 -7.86 0.23
C GLN A 162 19.49 -7.00 -0.42
N TYR A 163 19.24 -6.55 -1.65
CA TYR A 163 20.14 -5.73 -2.44
C TYR A 163 19.90 -4.22 -2.28
N GLY A 164 18.93 -3.81 -1.47
CA GLY A 164 18.56 -2.42 -1.30
C GLY A 164 19.69 -1.57 -0.71
N TRP A 165 19.91 -0.39 -1.28
CA TRP A 165 20.98 0.51 -0.83
C TRP A 165 20.80 0.98 0.63
N MET A 166 19.57 1.00 1.17
CA MET A 166 19.29 1.40 2.56
C MET A 166 19.44 0.24 3.55
N LYS A 167 19.59 -0.99 3.07
CA LYS A 167 19.65 -2.18 3.92
C LYS A 167 21.05 -2.43 4.48
N ASN A 168 22.09 -2.10 3.73
CA ASN A 168 23.48 -2.33 4.14
C ASN A 168 24.27 -1.04 3.99
N TYR A 169 24.30 -0.22 5.04
CA TYR A 169 25.05 1.02 5.07
C TYR A 169 26.12 0.96 6.17
N THR A 170 27.24 1.68 5.99
CA THR A 170 28.28 1.78 7.02
C THR A 170 28.25 3.19 7.59
N LEU A 171 27.95 3.31 8.87
CA LEU A 171 27.88 4.58 9.58
C LEU A 171 28.81 4.51 10.80
N LEU A 172 29.77 5.44 10.89
CA LEU A 172 30.78 5.46 11.96
C LEU A 172 31.50 4.10 12.12
N GLU A 173 31.94 3.51 11.00
CA GLU A 173 32.60 2.19 10.92
C GLU A 173 31.74 0.97 11.31
N GLU A 174 30.50 1.19 11.77
CA GLU A 174 29.54 0.14 12.09
C GLU A 174 28.60 -0.14 10.91
N LYS A 175 28.30 -1.42 10.67
CA LYS A 175 27.31 -1.83 9.66
C LYS A 175 25.91 -1.63 10.23
N VAL A 176 25.16 -0.69 9.67
CA VAL A 176 23.80 -0.36 10.04
C VAL A 176 22.81 -0.73 8.93
N SER A 177 21.60 -1.07 9.34
CA SER A 177 20.51 -1.45 8.44
C SER A 177 19.25 -0.68 8.82
N LEU A 178 18.62 -0.01 7.85
CA LEU A 178 17.33 0.61 8.07
C LEU A 178 16.26 -0.47 8.24
N LYS A 179 15.55 -0.45 9.37
CA LYS A 179 14.45 -1.39 9.67
C LYS A 179 13.11 -0.67 9.59
N ASP A 180 12.29 -1.09 8.63
CA ASP A 180 10.88 -0.69 8.53
C ASP A 180 10.02 -1.95 8.46
N HIS A 181 9.43 -2.37 9.58
CA HIS A 181 8.63 -3.59 9.63
C HIS A 181 7.18 -3.38 9.18
N GLY A 182 6.62 -2.19 9.44
CA GLY A 182 5.22 -1.87 9.20
C GLY A 182 4.96 -1.16 7.87
N GLY A 183 6.01 -0.74 7.17
CA GLY A 183 5.90 0.03 5.94
C GLY A 183 5.56 1.50 6.19
N ASN A 184 5.99 2.05 7.34
CA ASN A 184 5.77 3.47 7.63
C ASN A 184 6.56 4.34 6.65
N LEU A 185 7.79 3.96 6.35
CA LEU A 185 8.66 4.70 5.42
C LEU A 185 8.51 4.19 3.99
N SER A 186 8.28 2.90 3.79
CA SER A 186 8.17 2.33 2.44
C SER A 186 6.80 2.51 1.80
N ILE A 187 5.71 2.57 2.59
CA ILE A 187 4.32 2.64 2.08
C ILE A 187 3.64 3.93 2.54
N HIS A 188 3.44 4.11 3.85
CA HIS A 188 2.54 5.13 4.39
C HIS A 188 2.99 6.56 4.08
N VAL A 189 4.23 6.92 4.40
CA VAL A 189 4.75 8.27 4.14
C VAL A 189 4.77 8.59 2.64
N PRO A 190 5.35 7.75 1.75
CA PRO A 190 5.42 8.06 0.32
C PRO A 190 4.05 8.21 -0.34
N THR A 191 3.09 7.34 -0.02
CA THR A 191 1.75 7.38 -0.60
C THR A 191 0.92 8.52 -0.03
N SER A 192 1.12 8.88 1.25
CA SER A 192 0.50 10.06 1.85
C SER A 192 1.01 11.36 1.22
N ILE A 193 2.30 11.44 0.86
CA ILE A 193 2.84 12.60 0.14
C ILE A 193 2.21 12.71 -1.26
N VAL A 194 2.12 11.59 -2.00
CA VAL A 194 1.46 11.58 -3.33
C VAL A 194 -0.01 12.02 -3.21
N GLY A 195 -0.74 11.49 -2.23
CA GLY A 195 -2.13 11.88 -2.00
C GLY A 195 -2.28 13.34 -1.54
N LEU A 196 -1.37 13.84 -0.71
CA LEU A 196 -1.34 15.26 -0.29
C LEU A 196 -1.07 16.19 -1.47
N LEU A 197 -0.06 15.89 -2.29
CA LEU A 197 0.24 16.67 -3.49
C LEU A 197 -0.95 16.67 -4.44
N GLY A 198 -1.56 15.51 -4.69
CA GLY A 198 -2.77 15.43 -5.52
C GLY A 198 -3.93 16.24 -4.92
N ALA A 199 -4.12 16.22 -3.60
CA ALA A 199 -5.16 17.03 -2.95
C ALA A 199 -4.91 18.54 -3.08
N ILE A 200 -3.65 18.98 -3.02
CA ILE A 200 -3.25 20.38 -3.23
C ILE A 200 -3.53 20.81 -4.67
N PHE A 201 -3.10 20.02 -5.66
CA PHE A 201 -3.28 20.35 -7.08
C PHE A 201 -4.74 20.31 -7.53
N LEU A 202 -5.55 19.36 -7.03
CA LEU A 202 -6.96 19.25 -7.40
C LEU A 202 -7.87 20.25 -6.68
N GLY A 203 -7.41 20.84 -5.57
CA GLY A 203 -8.18 21.80 -4.80
C GLY A 203 -9.35 21.19 -4.02
N ARG A 204 -10.18 22.07 -3.43
CA ARG A 204 -11.29 21.70 -2.52
C ARG A 204 -12.44 20.97 -3.24
N ARG A 205 -13.07 19.98 -2.59
CA ARG A 205 -14.32 19.38 -3.10
C ARG A 205 -15.42 20.44 -3.16
N ILE A 206 -16.06 20.57 -4.32
CA ILE A 206 -17.29 21.33 -4.45
C ILE A 206 -18.43 20.36 -4.15
N MET A 207 -18.75 20.18 -2.87
CA MET A 207 -19.94 19.44 -2.44
C MET A 207 -21.00 20.48 -2.08
N LYS A 208 -22.15 20.47 -2.78
CA LYS A 208 -23.28 21.29 -2.32
C LYS A 208 -23.86 20.58 -1.12
N VAL A 209 -24.07 21.31 -0.03
CA VAL A 209 -24.63 20.79 1.23
C VAL A 209 -26.01 20.14 1.03
N GLN A 210 -26.72 20.56 -0.03
CA GLN A 210 -28.00 20.04 -0.49
C GLN A 210 -27.93 18.57 -0.94
N ASP A 211 -26.76 18.13 -1.41
CA ASP A 211 -26.52 16.79 -1.95
C ASP A 211 -26.07 15.82 -0.86
N ILE A 212 -25.94 16.28 0.40
CA ILE A 212 -25.56 15.41 1.52
C ILE A 212 -26.84 14.82 2.12
N ASP A 213 -26.90 13.50 2.20
CA ASP A 213 -28.04 12.80 2.81
C ASP A 213 -28.32 13.36 4.22
N PRO A 214 -29.54 13.79 4.55
CA PRO A 214 -29.90 14.29 5.89
C PRO A 214 -29.53 13.31 7.02
N PHE A 215 -29.43 12.00 6.74
CA PHE A 215 -28.99 11.01 7.73
C PHE A 215 -27.46 10.97 7.95
N SER A 216 -26.67 11.59 7.07
CA SER A 216 -25.21 11.71 7.19
C SER A 216 -24.78 12.95 7.98
N LEU A 217 -25.72 13.87 8.26
CA LEU A 217 -25.50 15.06 9.06
C LEU A 217 -25.72 14.77 10.55
N GLY A 218 -24.77 15.21 11.39
CA GLY A 218 -24.94 15.19 12.84
C GLY A 218 -26.14 16.03 13.28
N LYS A 219 -26.75 15.70 14.43
CA LYS A 219 -27.96 16.39 14.94
C LYS A 219 -27.76 17.90 15.10
N GLU A 220 -26.52 18.34 15.31
CA GLU A 220 -26.10 19.75 15.31
C GLU A 220 -26.49 20.52 14.03
N PHE A 221 -26.54 19.88 12.86
CA PHE A 221 -26.90 20.57 11.61
C PHE A 221 -28.37 21.00 11.59
N PHE A 222 -29.26 20.18 12.17
CA PHE A 222 -30.68 20.50 12.27
C PHE A 222 -30.96 21.62 13.29
N ASN A 223 -30.16 21.72 14.35
CA ASN A 223 -30.30 22.78 15.35
C ASN A 223 -29.88 24.17 14.82
N PHE A 224 -29.02 24.24 13.79
CA PHE A 224 -28.59 25.52 13.23
C PHE A 224 -29.64 26.15 12.30
N ASN A 225 -30.36 25.31 11.54
CA ASN A 225 -31.38 25.80 10.58
C ASN A 225 -32.67 26.31 11.24
N PHE A 226 -33.04 25.82 12.43
CA PHE A 226 -34.23 26.32 13.13
C PHE A 226 -34.04 27.67 13.84
N LYS A 227 -32.80 28.14 14.02
CA LYS A 227 -32.53 29.45 14.64
C LYS A 227 -32.62 30.63 13.66
N HIS A 228 -32.52 30.39 12.35
CA HIS A 228 -32.54 31.44 11.33
C HIS A 228 -33.81 31.48 10.47
N VAL A 229 -34.78 30.58 10.71
CA VAL A 229 -36.09 30.57 10.02
C VAL A 229 -37.18 31.26 10.86
N ASN A 230 -36.88 31.65 12.10
CA ASN A 230 -37.80 32.34 13.01
C ASN A 230 -37.22 33.68 13.54
N MET A 231 -36.77 34.55 12.63
CA MET A 231 -36.61 35.99 12.88
C MET A 231 -37.04 36.77 11.65
#